data_AF-A0AB39WTF6-F1
#
_entry.id   AF-A0AB39WTF6-F1
#
_cell.length_a   1.000
_cell.length_b   1.000
_cell.length_c   1.000
_cell.angle_alpha   90.00
_cell.angle_beta   90.00
_cell.angle_gamma   90.00
#
_symmetry.space_group_name_H-M   'P 1'
#
loop_
_entity.id
_entity.type
_entity.pdbx_description
1 polymer ?
#
loop_
_entity_poly.entity_id
_entity_poly.type
_entity_poly.pdbx_seq_one_letter_code
_entity_poly.pdbx_strand_id
1 'polypeptide(L)'
;MRQKKKSISDFRLSLSEFIANTNEGKPLVFIIDELDRCRPNYAVSILEQIKHFFSVPNIVFIISIDKEQLGNAIKGVYGSDQIDADEYLRRFIDLEFSIPEPEVDIFYKYLYDYFEYDEFFLLPERIKSYELKYDKSNFIETCKLLFTNSKVPLRQQEKIFAHTRLALRSFTTNMYVTPHIFVLLAFIKIRHNHFYEDLKSKQLTIREVQENFLKLIKININEETESQIMLLEISLINVYNNLTTERHYRGKLFERDTLTGKNKALIGSIIKENAEEEVMSILEGINRGHREGDLDLLHYTKRIDLLENIKT
;
A
#
# COMPACT_ATOMS: atom_id res chain seq x y z
N MET A 1 41.51 -27.19 -18.89
CA MET A 1 40.24 -27.90 -18.54
C MET A 1 40.42 -29.12 -17.63
N ARG A 2 41.43 -30.00 -17.80
CA ARG A 2 41.65 -31.20 -16.94
C ARG A 2 41.95 -30.88 -15.46
N GLN A 3 42.77 -29.86 -15.16
CA GLN A 3 43.06 -29.44 -13.78
C GLN A 3 41.83 -28.90 -13.03
N LYS A 4 40.97 -28.11 -13.71
CA LYS A 4 39.74 -27.55 -13.13
C LYS A 4 38.74 -28.64 -12.73
N LYS A 5 38.59 -29.69 -13.56
CA LYS A 5 37.73 -30.85 -13.25
C LYS A 5 38.24 -31.66 -12.05
N LYS A 6 39.56 -31.86 -11.93
CA LYS A 6 40.16 -32.58 -10.80
C LYS A 6 39.98 -31.81 -9.49
N SER A 7 40.26 -30.50 -9.51
CA SER A 7 40.08 -29.60 -8.35
C SER A 7 38.63 -29.56 -7.83
N ILE A 8 37.62 -29.54 -8.72
CA ILE A 8 36.21 -29.58 -8.29
C ILE A 8 35.87 -30.92 -7.65
N SER A 9 36.38 -32.04 -8.17
CA SER A 9 36.16 -33.37 -7.59
C SER A 9 36.79 -33.48 -6.20
N ASP A 10 38.04 -33.02 -6.04
CA ASP A 10 38.76 -33.04 -4.77
C ASP A 10 38.07 -32.14 -3.74
N PHE A 11 37.53 -31.00 -4.17
CA PHE A 11 36.75 -30.10 -3.32
C PHE A 11 35.41 -30.73 -2.90
N ARG A 12 34.70 -31.42 -3.80
CA ARG A 12 33.46 -32.13 -3.44
C ARG A 12 33.70 -33.20 -2.37
N LEU A 13 34.76 -33.99 -2.51
CA LEU A 13 35.16 -34.99 -1.52
C LEU A 13 35.45 -34.34 -0.16
N SER A 14 36.28 -33.30 -0.15
CA SER A 14 36.61 -32.54 1.07
C SER A 14 35.36 -31.95 1.73
N LEU A 15 34.44 -31.42 0.93
CA LEU A 15 33.18 -30.84 1.43
C LEU A 15 32.23 -31.93 1.98
N SER A 16 32.20 -33.10 1.33
CA SER A 16 31.38 -34.24 1.79
C SER A 16 31.89 -34.77 3.13
N GLU A 17 33.21 -34.94 3.26
CA GLU A 17 33.87 -35.34 4.50
C GLU A 17 33.66 -34.29 5.60
N PHE A 18 33.77 -33.01 5.27
CA PHE A 18 33.51 -31.93 6.21
C PHE A 18 32.08 -31.98 6.76
N ILE A 19 31.08 -32.12 5.89
CA ILE A 19 29.66 -32.19 6.30
C ILE A 19 29.41 -33.44 7.15
N ALA A 20 29.97 -34.58 6.75
CA ALA A 20 29.85 -35.84 7.50
C ALA A 20 30.41 -35.73 8.93
N ASN A 21 31.50 -34.99 9.10
CA ASN A 21 32.21 -34.88 10.39
C ASN A 21 31.73 -33.72 11.28
N THR A 22 31.07 -32.70 10.72
CA THR A 22 30.78 -31.46 11.45
C THR A 22 29.32 -31.33 11.90
N ASN A 23 28.39 -31.99 11.21
CA ASN A 23 26.95 -31.68 11.32
C ASN A 23 26.08 -32.84 11.84
N GLU A 24 26.67 -33.87 12.46
CA GLU A 24 25.92 -35.05 12.96
C GLU A 24 25.01 -35.69 11.89
N GLY A 25 25.40 -35.62 10.62
CA GLY A 25 24.61 -36.11 9.49
C GLY A 25 23.46 -35.19 9.04
N LYS A 26 23.30 -33.98 9.59
CA LYS A 26 22.33 -32.98 9.12
C LYS A 26 22.78 -32.34 7.80
N PRO A 27 21.84 -31.97 6.91
CA PRO A 27 22.18 -31.33 5.65
C PRO A 27 22.77 -29.92 5.87
N LEU A 28 23.73 -29.55 5.01
CA LEU A 28 24.20 -28.19 4.86
C LEU A 28 23.27 -27.43 3.90
N VAL A 29 22.64 -26.37 4.38
CA VAL A 29 21.69 -25.57 3.60
C VAL A 29 22.32 -24.25 3.18
N PHE A 30 22.38 -23.99 1.88
CA PHE A 30 22.75 -22.70 1.30
C PHE A 30 21.47 -21.95 0.89
N ILE A 31 21.28 -20.76 1.44
CA ILE A 31 20.17 -19.88 1.05
C ILE A 31 20.76 -18.75 0.18
N ILE A 32 20.28 -18.66 -1.06
CA ILE A 32 20.66 -17.63 -2.02
C ILE A 32 19.41 -16.77 -2.27
N ASP A 33 19.43 -15.54 -1.77
CA ASP A 33 18.31 -14.62 -1.91
C ASP A 33 18.58 -13.57 -3.00
N GLU A 34 17.51 -13.09 -3.63
CA GLU A 34 17.50 -12.01 -4.63
C GLU A 34 18.46 -12.22 -5.82
N LEU A 35 18.63 -13.47 -6.28
CA LEU A 35 19.55 -13.79 -7.38
C LEU A 35 19.15 -13.10 -8.69
N ASP A 36 17.86 -12.88 -8.90
CA ASP A 36 17.28 -12.14 -10.03
C ASP A 36 17.63 -10.64 -10.02
N ARG A 37 18.05 -10.07 -8.88
CA ARG A 37 18.51 -8.67 -8.79
C ARG A 37 19.98 -8.48 -9.16
N CYS A 38 20.72 -9.57 -9.33
CA CYS A 38 22.10 -9.49 -9.78
C CYS A 38 22.21 -9.02 -11.24
N ARG A 39 23.40 -8.53 -11.62
CA ARG A 39 23.69 -8.32 -13.05
C ARG A 39 23.46 -9.63 -13.82
N PRO A 40 22.82 -9.63 -15.00
CA PRO A 40 22.45 -10.85 -15.70
C PRO A 40 23.60 -11.87 -15.84
N ASN A 41 24.77 -11.42 -16.29
CA ASN A 41 25.97 -12.28 -16.42
C ASN A 41 26.39 -12.89 -15.08
N TYR A 42 26.27 -12.15 -13.98
CA TYR A 42 26.62 -12.63 -12.65
C TYR A 42 25.64 -13.70 -12.19
N ALA A 43 24.33 -13.46 -12.30
CA ALA A 43 23.28 -14.42 -11.92
C ALA A 43 23.46 -15.77 -12.64
N VAL A 44 23.63 -15.73 -13.97
CA VAL A 44 23.89 -16.93 -14.79
C VAL A 44 25.19 -17.61 -14.38
N SER A 45 26.27 -16.86 -14.15
CA SER A 45 27.54 -17.43 -13.72
C SER A 45 27.47 -18.11 -12.35
N ILE A 46 26.64 -17.61 -11.43
CA ILE A 46 26.42 -18.21 -10.12
C ILE A 46 25.68 -19.54 -10.29
N LEU A 47 24.59 -19.57 -11.07
CA LEU A 47 23.88 -20.83 -11.40
C LEU A 47 24.84 -21.86 -11.98
N GLU A 48 25.66 -21.47 -12.95
CA GLU A 48 26.65 -22.35 -13.58
C GLU A 48 27.73 -22.85 -12.63
N GLN A 49 28.08 -22.09 -11.59
CA GLN A 49 29.04 -22.50 -10.58
C GLN A 49 28.40 -23.44 -9.55
N ILE A 50 27.21 -23.10 -9.03
CA ILE A 50 26.55 -23.88 -7.97
C ILE A 50 26.08 -25.25 -8.46
N LYS A 51 25.80 -25.42 -9.76
CA LYS A 51 25.42 -26.73 -10.34
C LYS A 51 26.42 -27.84 -10.05
N HIS A 52 27.68 -27.47 -9.85
CA HIS A 52 28.72 -28.43 -9.52
C HIS A 52 28.54 -28.96 -8.09
N PHE A 53 27.82 -28.30 -7.19
CA PHE A 53 27.66 -28.76 -5.81
C PHE A 53 26.36 -29.55 -5.58
N PHE A 54 25.42 -29.57 -6.52
CA PHE A 54 24.14 -30.30 -6.38
C PHE A 54 24.31 -31.82 -6.23
N SER A 55 25.40 -32.38 -6.75
CA SER A 55 25.68 -33.82 -6.64
C SER A 55 26.35 -34.22 -5.32
N VAL A 56 26.60 -33.28 -4.41
CA VAL A 56 27.24 -33.57 -3.12
C VAL A 56 26.15 -33.99 -2.13
N PRO A 57 26.22 -35.20 -1.54
CA PRO A 57 25.24 -35.65 -0.56
C PRO A 57 25.14 -34.68 0.62
N ASN A 58 23.94 -34.54 1.18
CA ASN A 58 23.67 -33.67 2.33
C ASN A 58 23.95 -32.18 2.08
N ILE A 59 23.88 -31.71 0.83
CA ILE A 59 23.82 -30.28 0.52
C ILE A 59 22.45 -29.94 -0.08
N VAL A 60 21.84 -28.87 0.41
CA VAL A 60 20.57 -28.33 -0.10
C VAL A 60 20.78 -26.87 -0.48
N PHE A 61 20.29 -26.48 -1.66
CA PHE A 61 20.27 -25.09 -2.10
C PHE A 61 18.82 -24.60 -2.11
N ILE A 62 18.57 -23.48 -1.45
CA ILE A 62 17.31 -22.75 -1.48
C ILE A 62 17.58 -21.44 -2.21
N ILE A 63 16.88 -21.22 -3.33
CA ILE A 63 17.07 -20.04 -4.18
C ILE A 63 15.75 -19.26 -4.18
N SER A 64 15.79 -18.02 -3.69
CA SER A 64 14.67 -17.09 -3.70
C SER A 64 14.85 -16.11 -4.87
N ILE A 65 13.92 -16.14 -5.82
CA ILE A 65 13.97 -15.39 -7.09
C ILE A 65 12.59 -14.96 -7.57
N ASP A 66 12.55 -13.84 -8.30
CA ASP A 66 11.54 -13.63 -9.33
C ASP A 66 11.94 -14.41 -10.60
N LYS A 67 11.17 -15.47 -10.91
CA LYS A 67 11.45 -16.38 -12.03
C LYS A 67 11.38 -15.67 -13.39
N GLU A 68 10.42 -14.76 -13.56
CA GLU A 68 10.25 -14.04 -14.83
C GLU A 68 11.44 -13.10 -15.07
N GLN A 69 11.86 -12.37 -14.04
CA GLN A 69 13.03 -11.48 -14.12
C GLN A 69 14.31 -12.26 -14.38
N LEU A 70 14.53 -13.38 -13.69
CA LEU A 70 15.68 -14.24 -13.94
C LEU A 70 15.65 -14.83 -15.35
N GLY A 71 14.48 -15.22 -15.85
CA GLY A 71 14.32 -15.73 -17.21
C GLY A 71 14.69 -14.68 -18.26
N ASN A 72 14.27 -13.43 -18.06
CA ASN A 72 14.65 -12.30 -18.90
C ASN A 72 16.16 -12.02 -18.85
N ALA A 73 16.78 -12.14 -17.67
CA ALA A 73 18.23 -12.02 -17.52
C ALA A 73 18.95 -13.11 -18.34
N ILE A 74 18.51 -14.37 -18.28
CA ILE A 74 19.08 -15.49 -19.07
C ILE A 74 18.99 -15.20 -20.57
N LYS A 75 17.82 -14.80 -21.08
CA LYS A 75 17.63 -14.46 -22.50
C LYS A 75 18.58 -13.34 -22.94
N GLY A 76 18.75 -12.32 -22.08
CA GLY A 76 19.69 -11.22 -22.31
C GLY A 76 21.16 -11.66 -22.38
N VAL A 77 21.59 -12.58 -21.51
CA VAL A 77 22.99 -13.08 -21.50
C VAL A 77 23.30 -13.87 -22.77
N TYR A 78 22.37 -14.70 -23.24
CA TYR A 78 22.58 -15.55 -24.40
C TYR A 78 22.14 -14.92 -25.73
N GLY A 79 21.54 -13.73 -25.70
CA GLY A 79 21.26 -12.91 -26.88
C GLY A 79 20.16 -13.45 -27.80
N SER A 80 19.22 -14.24 -27.27
CA SER A 80 18.12 -14.78 -28.06
C SER A 80 16.84 -14.95 -27.25
N ASP A 81 15.77 -14.29 -27.71
CA ASP A 81 14.42 -14.45 -27.15
C ASP A 81 13.84 -15.85 -27.38
N GLN A 82 14.45 -16.65 -28.26
CA GLN A 82 14.06 -18.02 -28.54
C GLN A 82 14.58 -19.02 -27.50
N ILE A 83 15.41 -18.57 -26.55
CA ILE A 83 15.87 -19.43 -25.47
C ILE A 83 14.73 -19.66 -24.50
N ASP A 84 14.42 -20.94 -24.31
CA ASP A 84 13.54 -21.40 -23.27
C ASP A 84 14.26 -21.29 -21.91
N ALA A 85 14.03 -20.17 -21.24
CA ALA A 85 14.62 -19.88 -19.95
C ALA A 85 14.08 -20.82 -18.84
N ASP A 86 12.84 -21.29 -18.98
CA ASP A 86 12.26 -22.23 -18.01
C ASP A 86 12.96 -23.59 -18.12
N GLU A 87 13.18 -24.07 -19.34
CA GLU A 87 13.95 -25.31 -19.57
C GLU A 87 15.41 -25.17 -19.15
N TYR A 88 15.99 -23.97 -19.27
CA TYR A 88 17.32 -23.69 -18.74
C TYR A 88 17.33 -23.79 -17.21
N LEU A 89 16.36 -23.19 -16.51
CA LEU A 89 16.27 -23.19 -15.05
C LEU A 89 15.99 -24.59 -14.46
N ARG A 90 15.25 -25.45 -15.18
CA ARG A 90 15.03 -26.86 -14.81
C ARG A 90 16.32 -27.68 -14.64
N ARG A 91 17.44 -27.21 -15.20
CA ARG A 91 18.76 -27.84 -15.00
C ARG A 91 19.34 -27.58 -13.60
N PHE A 92 18.78 -26.61 -12.88
CA PHE A 92 19.30 -26.17 -11.59
C PHE A 92 18.29 -26.28 -10.45
N ILE A 93 16.99 -26.34 -10.75
CA ILE A 93 15.91 -26.33 -9.77
C ILE A 93 15.18 -27.68 -9.84
N ASP A 94 15.40 -28.51 -8.83
CA ASP A 94 14.71 -29.80 -8.70
C ASP A 94 13.27 -29.64 -8.23
N LEU A 95 13.03 -28.68 -7.33
CA LEU A 95 11.73 -28.37 -6.73
C LEU A 95 11.47 -26.86 -6.77
N GLU A 96 10.29 -26.50 -7.25
CA GLU A 96 9.83 -25.12 -7.33
C GLU A 96 8.66 -24.92 -6.34
N PHE A 97 8.77 -23.88 -5.51
CA PHE A 97 7.73 -23.47 -4.57
C PHE A 97 7.42 -21.99 -4.79
N SER A 98 6.15 -21.69 -5.05
CA SER A 98 5.67 -20.31 -5.15
C SER A 98 5.02 -19.88 -3.84
N ILE A 99 5.40 -18.72 -3.32
CA ILE A 99 4.74 -18.12 -2.17
C ILE A 99 3.37 -17.59 -2.64
N PRO A 100 2.25 -18.03 -2.05
CA PRO A 100 0.93 -17.54 -2.46
C PRO A 100 0.79 -16.06 -2.13
N GLU A 101 0.01 -15.35 -2.93
CA GLU A 101 -0.39 -13.99 -2.57
C GLU A 101 -1.23 -14.02 -1.28
N PRO A 102 -1.06 -13.04 -0.37
CA PRO A 102 -1.89 -12.95 0.82
C PRO A 102 -3.35 -12.72 0.42
N GLU A 103 -4.27 -13.26 1.22
CA GLU A 103 -5.68 -12.97 1.01
C GLU A 103 -5.95 -11.46 1.11
N VAL A 104 -6.82 -10.98 0.23
CA VAL A 104 -7.08 -9.55 0.01
C VAL A 104 -7.51 -8.84 1.31
N ASP A 105 -8.25 -9.53 2.18
CA ASP A 105 -8.82 -8.98 3.42
C ASP A 105 -7.96 -9.21 4.68
N ILE A 106 -6.72 -9.71 4.51
CA ILE A 106 -5.79 -10.00 5.60
C ILE A 106 -4.64 -8.98 5.64
N PHE A 107 -4.09 -8.60 4.48
CA PHE A 107 -2.82 -7.86 4.45
C PHE A 107 -2.88 -6.49 5.13
N TYR A 108 -3.95 -5.71 4.93
CA TYR A 108 -4.06 -4.39 5.59
C TYR A 108 -4.24 -4.51 7.11
N LYS A 109 -4.82 -5.60 7.62
CA LYS A 109 -4.92 -5.87 9.06
C LYS A 109 -3.56 -6.21 9.62
N TYR A 110 -2.82 -7.06 8.92
CA TYR A 110 -1.42 -7.35 9.24
C TYR A 110 -0.59 -6.07 9.31
N LEU A 111 -0.71 -5.16 8.33
CA LEU A 111 0.01 -3.88 8.35
C LEU A 111 -0.42 -2.97 9.50
N TYR A 112 -1.70 -2.97 9.86
CA TYR A 112 -2.19 -2.22 11.02
C TYR A 112 -1.50 -2.67 12.31
N ASP A 113 -1.41 -3.99 12.53
CA ASP A 113 -0.76 -4.58 13.69
C ASP A 113 0.76 -4.39 13.63
N TYR A 114 1.38 -4.65 12.48
CA TYR A 114 2.83 -4.53 12.24
C TYR A 114 3.36 -3.12 12.52
N PHE A 115 2.59 -2.08 12.17
CA PHE A 115 2.95 -0.68 12.43
C PHE A 115 2.39 -0.14 13.75
N GLU A 116 1.82 -1.00 14.60
CA GLU A 116 1.41 -0.68 15.97
C GLU A 116 0.45 0.54 16.05
N TYR A 117 -0.54 0.58 15.16
CA TYR A 117 -1.50 1.69 15.12
C TYR A 117 -2.33 1.88 16.40
N ASP A 118 -2.49 0.79 17.16
CA ASP A 118 -3.19 0.79 18.44
C ASP A 118 -2.53 1.69 19.48
N GLU A 119 -1.21 1.93 19.39
CA GLU A 119 -0.51 2.87 20.26
C GLU A 119 -1.04 4.31 20.14
N PHE A 120 -1.69 4.65 19.02
CA PHE A 120 -2.34 5.93 18.83
C PHE A 120 -3.86 5.83 18.98
N PHE A 121 -4.51 4.90 18.27
CA PHE A 121 -5.97 4.86 18.23
C PHE A 121 -6.62 4.34 19.51
N LEU A 122 -5.91 3.54 20.31
CA LEU A 122 -6.42 3.00 21.57
C LEU A 122 -5.94 3.77 22.81
N LEU A 123 -5.40 4.98 22.62
CA LEU A 123 -5.07 5.84 23.76
C LEU A 123 -6.34 6.12 24.60
N PRO A 124 -6.27 6.01 25.94
CA PRO A 124 -7.45 6.16 26.80
C PRO A 124 -8.19 7.48 26.60
N GLU A 125 -7.47 8.57 26.31
CA GLU A 125 -8.04 9.89 26.03
C GLU A 125 -8.91 9.88 24.76
N ARG A 126 -8.50 9.13 23.73
CA ARG A 126 -9.25 8.99 22.48
C ARG A 126 -10.48 8.12 22.66
N ILE A 127 -10.32 6.95 23.31
CA ILE A 127 -11.44 6.03 23.54
C ILE A 127 -12.55 6.67 24.39
N LYS A 128 -12.18 7.50 25.37
CA LYS A 128 -13.15 8.22 26.22
C LYS A 128 -13.89 9.32 25.46
N SER A 129 -13.32 9.85 24.37
CA SER A 129 -13.97 10.87 23.55
C SER A 129 -15.01 10.23 22.64
N TYR A 130 -16.26 10.70 22.73
CA TYR A 130 -17.35 10.22 21.88
C TYR A 130 -17.05 10.37 20.38
N GLU A 131 -16.33 11.44 20.02
CA GLU A 131 -16.00 11.77 18.63
C GLU A 131 -14.81 10.95 18.10
N LEU A 132 -13.91 10.46 18.97
CA LEU A 132 -12.67 9.79 18.55
C LEU A 132 -12.68 8.28 18.77
N LYS A 133 -13.63 7.74 19.56
CA LYS A 133 -13.70 6.31 19.91
C LYS A 133 -13.86 5.36 18.71
N TYR A 134 -14.34 5.86 17.58
CA TYR A 134 -14.52 5.09 16.34
C TYR A 134 -13.37 5.30 15.34
N ASP A 135 -12.30 6.01 15.71
CA ASP A 135 -11.19 6.27 14.79
C ASP A 135 -10.55 4.97 14.27
N LYS A 136 -10.36 3.97 15.14
CA LYS A 136 -9.82 2.65 14.75
C LYS A 136 -10.68 1.96 13.69
N SER A 137 -11.99 1.84 13.94
CA SER A 137 -12.90 1.16 13.00
C SER A 137 -12.95 1.92 11.68
N ASN A 138 -13.07 3.25 11.72
CA ASN A 138 -13.09 4.09 10.52
C ASN A 138 -11.81 3.96 9.70
N PHE A 139 -10.64 3.90 10.35
CA PHE A 139 -9.37 3.68 9.67
C PHE A 139 -9.34 2.32 8.96
N ILE A 140 -9.66 1.24 9.68
CA ILE A 140 -9.65 -0.13 9.17
C ILE A 140 -10.65 -0.32 8.01
N GLU A 141 -11.87 0.18 8.16
CA GLU A 141 -12.90 0.11 7.12
C GLU A 141 -12.48 0.88 5.86
N THR A 142 -11.87 2.05 6.03
CA THR A 142 -11.34 2.81 4.89
C THR A 142 -10.18 2.07 4.22
N CYS A 143 -9.27 1.46 5.00
CA CYS A 143 -8.20 0.63 4.44
C CYS A 143 -8.77 -0.54 3.63
N LYS A 144 -9.77 -1.26 4.16
CA LYS A 144 -10.47 -2.31 3.42
C LYS A 144 -11.01 -1.77 2.10
N LEU A 145 -11.74 -0.64 2.15
CA LEU A 145 -12.35 -0.02 0.98
C LEU A 145 -11.32 0.46 -0.06
N LEU A 146 -10.13 0.92 0.34
CA LEU A 146 -9.10 1.41 -0.58
C LEU A 146 -8.22 0.28 -1.14
N PHE A 147 -7.90 -0.75 -0.35
CA PHE A 147 -6.91 -1.77 -0.70
C PHE A 147 -7.51 -3.01 -1.35
N THR A 148 -8.67 -3.47 -0.89
CA THR A 148 -9.38 -4.64 -1.48
C THR A 148 -9.87 -4.35 -2.91
N ASN A 149 -10.00 -3.07 -3.20
CA ASN A 149 -10.90 -2.55 -4.20
C ASN A 149 -10.10 -1.92 -5.37
N SER A 150 -8.92 -1.35 -5.10
CA SER A 150 -8.09 -0.69 -6.12
C SER A 150 -6.91 -1.52 -6.65
N LYS A 151 -6.87 -2.85 -6.40
CA LYS A 151 -5.74 -3.76 -6.76
C LYS A 151 -4.37 -3.14 -6.45
N VAL A 152 -4.19 -2.73 -5.20
CA VAL A 152 -3.01 -2.00 -4.76
C VAL A 152 -1.87 -2.99 -4.49
N PRO A 153 -0.69 -2.89 -5.13
CA PRO A 153 0.43 -3.78 -4.84
C PRO A 153 0.83 -3.71 -3.36
N LEU A 154 1.17 -4.84 -2.76
CA LEU A 154 1.47 -4.98 -1.33
C LEU A 154 2.52 -3.97 -0.84
N ARG A 155 3.60 -3.79 -1.62
CA ARG A 155 4.66 -2.81 -1.34
C ARG A 155 4.14 -1.36 -1.24
N GLN A 156 3.12 -1.02 -2.03
CA GLN A 156 2.50 0.31 -1.98
C GLN A 156 1.58 0.44 -0.77
N GLN A 157 0.86 -0.61 -0.39
CA GLN A 157 0.09 -0.61 0.86
C GLN A 157 1.01 -0.41 2.07
N GLU A 158 2.11 -1.18 2.14
CA GLU A 158 3.13 -1.04 3.19
C GLU A 158 3.67 0.40 3.28
N LYS A 159 4.00 1.01 2.14
CA LYS A 159 4.44 2.42 2.08
C LYS A 159 3.37 3.38 2.61
N ILE A 160 2.10 3.18 2.25
CA ILE A 160 0.99 4.01 2.74
C ILE A 160 0.90 3.88 4.26
N PHE A 161 0.86 2.65 4.80
CA PHE A 161 0.80 2.42 6.24
C PHE A 161 2.01 2.97 7.00
N ALA A 162 3.23 2.81 6.49
CA ALA A 162 4.41 3.39 7.11
C ALA A 162 4.31 4.92 7.15
N HIS A 163 3.92 5.53 6.05
CA HIS A 163 3.80 6.98 5.92
C HIS A 163 2.70 7.56 6.83
N THR A 164 1.51 6.95 6.84
CA THR A 164 0.42 7.38 7.72
C THR A 164 0.78 7.20 9.19
N ARG A 165 1.44 6.09 9.57
CA ARG A 165 1.86 5.86 10.96
C ARG A 165 2.83 6.93 11.44
N LEU A 166 3.80 7.29 10.60
CA LEU A 166 4.74 8.36 10.90
C LEU A 166 4.03 9.72 11.02
N ALA A 167 3.15 10.06 10.08
CA ALA A 167 2.40 11.31 10.11
C ALA A 167 1.44 11.40 11.31
N LEU A 168 0.89 10.27 11.80
CA LEU A 168 0.09 10.23 13.03
C LEU A 168 0.85 10.74 14.26
N ARG A 169 2.18 10.62 14.30
CA ARG A 169 2.99 11.12 15.42
C ARG A 169 2.95 12.65 15.58
N SER A 170 2.50 13.37 14.55
CA SER A 170 2.29 14.82 14.59
C SER A 170 0.95 15.25 15.18
N PHE A 171 0.05 14.30 15.47
CA PHE A 171 -1.24 14.56 16.11
C PHE A 171 -1.10 14.42 17.63
N THR A 172 -1.69 15.36 18.36
CA THR A 172 -1.86 15.21 19.81
C THR A 172 -3.04 14.30 20.12
N THR A 173 -3.09 13.76 21.34
CA THR A 173 -4.05 12.75 21.76
C THR A 173 -5.52 13.16 21.59
N ASN A 174 -5.86 14.46 21.65
CA ASN A 174 -7.24 14.94 21.51
C ASN A 174 -7.55 15.57 20.15
N MET A 175 -6.60 15.51 19.21
CA MET A 175 -6.76 16.13 17.89
C MET A 175 -7.59 15.23 16.97
N TYR A 176 -8.52 15.82 16.22
CA TYR A 176 -9.29 15.12 15.19
C TYR A 176 -8.37 14.68 14.04
N VAL A 177 -8.31 13.38 13.80
CA VAL A 177 -7.56 12.78 12.69
C VAL A 177 -8.45 12.56 11.47
N THR A 178 -9.76 12.35 11.67
CA THR A 178 -10.73 11.97 10.64
C THR A 178 -10.17 10.83 9.76
N PRO A 179 -10.00 9.62 10.30
CA PRO A 179 -9.09 8.61 9.74
C PRO A 179 -9.38 8.26 8.28
N HIS A 180 -10.64 8.32 7.87
CA HIS A 180 -11.09 8.09 6.50
C HIS A 180 -10.48 9.10 5.50
N ILE A 181 -10.46 10.39 5.82
CA ILE A 181 -9.79 11.42 5.01
C ILE A 181 -8.28 11.32 5.09
N PHE A 182 -7.75 11.10 6.30
CA PHE A 182 -6.31 11.08 6.49
C PHE A 182 -5.63 9.96 5.70
N VAL A 183 -6.18 8.74 5.74
CA VAL A 183 -5.65 7.61 4.95
C VAL A 183 -5.91 7.78 3.45
N LEU A 184 -7.07 8.34 3.06
CA LEU A 184 -7.36 8.66 1.66
C LEU A 184 -6.33 9.64 1.09
N LEU A 185 -5.99 10.70 1.81
CA LEU A 185 -5.00 11.68 1.33
C LEU A 185 -3.59 11.08 1.23
N ALA A 186 -3.18 10.23 2.17
CA ALA A 186 -1.91 9.52 2.07
C ALA A 186 -1.89 8.52 0.89
N PHE A 187 -3.03 7.86 0.63
CA PHE A 187 -3.22 7.01 -0.55
C PHE A 187 -3.07 7.83 -1.84
N ILE A 188 -3.73 8.99 -1.93
CA ILE A 188 -3.66 9.88 -3.09
C ILE A 188 -2.22 10.38 -3.28
N LYS A 189 -1.53 10.80 -2.21
CA LYS A 189 -0.13 11.22 -2.27
C LYS A 189 0.78 10.16 -2.89
N ILE A 190 0.73 8.93 -2.37
CA ILE A 190 1.67 7.88 -2.79
C ILE A 190 1.35 7.33 -4.19
N ARG A 191 0.08 7.27 -4.57
CA ARG A 191 -0.34 6.63 -5.83
C ARG A 191 -0.70 7.59 -6.96
N HIS A 192 -1.12 8.79 -6.61
CA HIS A 192 -1.70 9.80 -7.50
C HIS A 192 -1.19 11.19 -7.13
N ASN A 193 0.13 11.34 -6.96
CA ASN A 193 0.75 12.55 -6.43
C ASN A 193 0.39 13.83 -7.19
N HIS A 194 0.17 13.74 -8.51
CA HIS A 194 -0.30 14.90 -9.29
C HIS A 194 -1.64 15.43 -8.75
N PHE A 195 -2.61 14.56 -8.52
CA PHE A 195 -3.90 14.95 -7.94
C PHE A 195 -3.75 15.48 -6.51
N TYR A 196 -2.84 14.91 -5.72
CA TYR A 196 -2.52 15.43 -4.38
C TYR A 196 -2.01 16.88 -4.41
N GLU A 197 -1.10 17.20 -5.33
CA GLU A 197 -0.56 18.56 -5.49
C GLU A 197 -1.59 19.54 -6.08
N ASP A 198 -2.46 19.09 -7.00
CA ASP A 198 -3.56 19.90 -7.52
C ASP A 198 -4.56 20.28 -6.41
N LEU A 199 -4.88 19.32 -5.51
CA LEU A 199 -5.70 19.58 -4.31
C LEU A 199 -5.04 20.62 -3.39
N LYS A 200 -3.73 20.51 -3.16
CA LYS A 200 -2.99 21.46 -2.30
C LYS A 200 -2.91 22.86 -2.91
N SER A 201 -2.73 22.96 -4.21
CA SER A 201 -2.57 24.23 -4.93
C SER A 201 -3.89 24.97 -5.17
N LYS A 202 -5.04 24.35 -4.83
CA LYS A 202 -6.39 24.91 -4.97
C LYS A 202 -6.78 25.20 -6.43
N GLN A 203 -6.25 24.42 -7.37
CA GLN A 203 -6.45 24.65 -8.81
C GLN A 203 -7.70 23.97 -9.37
N LEU A 204 -8.37 23.13 -8.58
CA LEU A 204 -9.48 22.31 -9.04
C LEU A 204 -10.84 22.90 -8.66
N THR A 205 -11.81 22.79 -9.56
CA THR A 205 -13.23 22.92 -9.25
C THR A 205 -13.72 21.68 -8.47
N ILE A 206 -14.86 21.79 -7.78
CA ILE A 206 -15.48 20.64 -7.10
C ILE A 206 -15.70 19.48 -8.08
N ARG A 207 -16.16 19.78 -9.30
CA ARG A 207 -16.39 18.77 -10.33
C ARG A 207 -15.10 18.05 -10.73
N GLU A 208 -14.00 18.78 -10.90
CA GLU A 208 -12.70 18.16 -11.22
C GLU A 208 -12.16 17.32 -10.05
N VAL A 209 -12.41 17.71 -8.79
CA VAL A 209 -12.10 16.87 -7.63
C VAL A 209 -12.88 15.56 -7.68
N GLN A 210 -14.18 15.61 -7.98
CA GLN A 210 -15.02 14.43 -8.13
C GLN A 210 -14.56 13.51 -9.26
N GLU A 211 -14.25 14.07 -10.43
CA GLU A 211 -13.79 13.30 -11.58
C GLU A 211 -12.43 12.65 -11.33
N ASN A 212 -11.51 13.34 -10.67
CA ASN A 212 -10.24 12.75 -10.26
C ASN A 212 -10.44 11.70 -9.17
N PHE A 213 -11.32 11.92 -8.20
CA PHE A 213 -11.68 10.94 -7.18
C PHE A 213 -12.25 9.66 -7.82
N LEU A 214 -13.17 9.77 -8.77
CA LEU A 214 -13.74 8.62 -9.49
C LEU A 214 -12.65 7.80 -10.21
N LYS A 215 -11.63 8.45 -10.78
CA LYS A 215 -10.48 7.76 -11.40
C LYS A 215 -9.62 6.97 -10.40
N LEU A 216 -9.68 7.32 -9.10
CA LEU A 216 -8.98 6.58 -8.04
C LEU A 216 -9.68 5.26 -7.73
N ILE A 217 -11.02 5.27 -7.68
CA ILE A 217 -11.80 4.08 -7.34
C ILE A 217 -11.95 3.24 -8.62
N LYS A 218 -11.06 2.26 -8.77
CA LYS A 218 -11.03 1.34 -9.92
C LYS A 218 -12.00 0.15 -9.75
N ILE A 219 -13.07 0.35 -8.98
CA ILE A 219 -13.90 -0.71 -8.40
C ILE A 219 -15.26 -0.77 -9.11
N ASN A 220 -15.92 -1.92 -9.04
CA ASN A 220 -17.37 -2.03 -9.20
C ASN A 220 -18.10 -1.37 -8.03
N ILE A 221 -18.64 -0.17 -8.24
CA ILE A 221 -19.58 0.45 -7.32
C ILE A 221 -20.82 -0.47 -7.21
N ASN A 222 -21.13 -0.93 -6.00
CA ASN A 222 -22.26 -1.81 -5.72
C ASN A 222 -23.01 -1.37 -4.45
N GLU A 223 -24.17 -1.98 -4.18
CA GLU A 223 -25.03 -1.60 -3.05
C GLU A 223 -24.30 -1.64 -1.68
N GLU A 224 -23.31 -2.50 -1.51
CA GLU A 224 -22.55 -2.64 -0.25
C GLU A 224 -21.50 -1.54 -0.05
N THR A 225 -20.92 -1.01 -1.13
CA THR A 225 -19.77 -0.08 -1.08
C THR A 225 -20.13 1.35 -1.46
N GLU A 226 -21.23 1.55 -2.19
CA GLU A 226 -21.68 2.86 -2.70
C GLU A 226 -21.72 3.93 -1.62
N SER A 227 -22.39 3.65 -0.49
CA SER A 227 -22.53 4.60 0.62
C SER A 227 -21.18 5.00 1.24
N GLN A 228 -20.24 4.05 1.37
CA GLN A 228 -18.92 4.33 1.93
C GLN A 228 -18.05 5.15 0.97
N ILE A 229 -18.15 4.88 -0.33
CA ILE A 229 -17.43 5.64 -1.37
C ILE A 229 -18.00 7.07 -1.46
N MET A 230 -19.32 7.23 -1.40
CA MET A 230 -19.96 8.54 -1.31
C MET A 230 -19.49 9.32 -0.08
N LEU A 231 -19.39 8.67 1.09
CA LEU A 231 -18.87 9.31 2.30
C LEU A 231 -17.45 9.84 2.08
N LEU A 232 -16.55 9.06 1.46
CA LEU A 232 -15.19 9.50 1.15
C LEU A 232 -15.17 10.67 0.15
N GLU A 233 -15.98 10.59 -0.91
CA GLU A 233 -16.10 11.64 -1.91
C GLU A 233 -16.52 12.97 -1.28
N ILE A 234 -17.66 12.97 -0.58
CA ILE A 234 -18.25 14.18 0.00
C ILE A 234 -17.36 14.72 1.13
N SER A 235 -16.73 13.85 1.92
CA SER A 235 -15.78 14.29 2.96
C SER A 235 -14.54 14.94 2.35
N LEU A 236 -14.02 14.43 1.22
CA LEU A 236 -12.88 15.02 0.51
C LEU A 236 -13.26 16.40 -0.04
N ILE A 237 -14.44 16.53 -0.64
CA ILE A 237 -14.98 17.81 -1.11
C ILE A 237 -15.12 18.80 0.07
N ASN A 238 -15.61 18.35 1.23
CA ASN A 238 -15.77 19.21 2.39
C ASN A 238 -14.43 19.81 2.85
N VAL A 239 -13.40 18.98 3.05
CA VAL A 239 -12.09 19.47 3.49
C VAL A 239 -11.40 20.32 2.42
N TYR A 240 -11.60 20.02 1.14
CA TYR A 240 -11.10 20.82 0.03
C TYR A 240 -11.80 22.19 -0.04
N ASN A 241 -13.13 22.23 0.02
CA ASN A 241 -13.93 23.45 0.02
C ASN A 241 -13.58 24.35 1.22
N ASN A 242 -13.36 23.75 2.40
CA ASN A 242 -12.91 24.47 3.59
C ASN A 242 -11.53 25.12 3.43
N LEU A 243 -10.67 24.59 2.56
CA LEU A 243 -9.38 25.19 2.23
C LEU A 243 -9.52 26.36 1.26
N THR A 244 -10.42 26.27 0.29
CA THR A 244 -10.59 27.28 -0.78
C THR A 244 -11.35 28.50 -0.32
N THR A 245 -12.03 28.45 0.82
CA THR A 245 -12.95 29.51 1.26
C THR A 245 -12.70 29.93 2.71
N GLU A 246 -12.72 31.22 3.00
CA GLU A 246 -12.56 31.74 4.36
C GLU A 246 -13.74 31.26 5.25
N ARG A 247 -13.50 31.08 6.55
CA ARG A 247 -14.52 30.55 7.51
C ARG A 247 -15.89 31.23 7.42
N HIS A 248 -15.94 32.53 7.09
CA HIS A 248 -17.18 33.31 6.97
C HIS A 248 -17.80 33.29 5.55
N TYR A 249 -17.04 32.86 4.55
CA TYR A 249 -17.40 32.85 3.13
C TYR A 249 -17.35 31.44 2.53
N ARG A 250 -17.46 30.40 3.37
CA ARG A 250 -17.44 29.02 2.89
C ARG A 250 -18.45 28.84 1.77
N GLY A 251 -17.97 28.37 0.62
CA GLY A 251 -18.82 28.00 -0.50
C GLY A 251 -19.85 27.04 0.07
N LYS A 252 -21.11 27.45 0.07
CA LYS A 252 -22.16 26.67 0.72
C LYS A 252 -22.27 25.35 -0.05
N LEU A 253 -21.89 24.24 0.58
CA LEU A 253 -22.16 22.90 0.05
C LEU A 253 -23.64 22.54 0.22
N PHE A 254 -24.34 23.28 1.07
CA PHE A 254 -25.78 23.21 1.28
C PHE A 254 -26.33 24.55 1.73
N GLU A 255 -27.63 24.75 1.50
CA GLU A 255 -28.37 25.92 1.98
C GLU A 255 -29.62 25.50 2.73
N ARG A 256 -30.16 26.40 3.56
CA ARG A 256 -31.45 26.17 4.22
C ARG A 256 -32.57 26.64 3.30
N ASP A 257 -33.43 25.71 2.90
CA ASP A 257 -34.64 26.01 2.18
C ASP A 257 -35.61 26.78 3.10
N THR A 258 -35.97 27.99 2.68
CA THR A 258 -36.84 28.90 3.44
C THR A 258 -38.30 28.47 3.44
N LEU A 259 -38.73 27.66 2.47
CA LEU A 259 -40.11 27.17 2.33
C LEU A 259 -40.33 25.90 3.16
N THR A 260 -39.39 24.95 3.10
CA THR A 260 -39.51 23.66 3.82
C THR A 260 -38.83 23.66 5.18
N GLY A 261 -37.94 24.63 5.45
CA GLY A 261 -37.15 24.73 6.67
C GLY A 261 -35.99 23.73 6.77
N LYS A 262 -35.85 22.84 5.78
CA LYS A 262 -34.83 21.78 5.69
C LYS A 262 -33.56 22.28 4.99
N ASN A 263 -32.44 21.60 5.20
CA ASN A 263 -31.22 21.85 4.42
C ASN A 263 -31.29 21.14 3.06
N LYS A 264 -30.73 21.76 2.02
CA LYS A 264 -30.68 21.27 0.63
C LYS A 264 -29.25 21.31 0.11
N ALA A 265 -28.80 20.22 -0.51
CA ALA A 265 -27.45 20.13 -1.04
C ALA A 265 -27.30 21.00 -2.28
N LEU A 266 -26.16 21.66 -2.40
CA LEU A 266 -25.76 22.42 -3.57
C LEU A 266 -24.77 21.66 -4.45
N ILE A 267 -24.37 20.47 -4.01
CA ILE A 267 -23.54 19.52 -4.75
C ILE A 267 -24.26 18.16 -4.84
N GLY A 268 -24.03 17.43 -5.93
CA GLY A 268 -24.41 16.02 -6.05
C GLY A 268 -23.19 15.11 -5.84
N SER A 269 -23.42 13.80 -5.81
CA SER A 269 -22.35 12.78 -5.85
C SER A 269 -22.08 12.34 -7.29
N ILE A 270 -20.81 12.09 -7.63
CA ILE A 270 -20.43 11.44 -8.90
C ILE A 270 -20.60 9.92 -8.86
N ILE A 271 -20.80 9.36 -7.66
CA ILE A 271 -20.94 7.93 -7.41
C ILE A 271 -22.40 7.49 -7.62
N LYS A 272 -23.36 8.32 -7.20
CA LYS A 272 -24.80 8.04 -7.29
C LYS A 272 -25.57 9.25 -7.81
N GLU A 273 -26.32 9.05 -8.89
CA GLU A 273 -27.22 10.06 -9.46
C GLU A 273 -28.47 10.25 -8.58
N ASN A 274 -29.00 11.48 -8.56
CA ASN A 274 -30.22 11.86 -7.80
C ASN A 274 -30.16 11.51 -6.30
N ALA A 275 -28.98 11.69 -5.69
CA ALA A 275 -28.69 11.32 -4.31
C ALA A 275 -28.60 12.53 -3.37
N GLU A 276 -29.38 13.59 -3.63
CA GLU A 276 -29.28 14.86 -2.90
C GLU A 276 -29.61 14.71 -1.41
N GLU A 277 -30.52 13.79 -1.06
CA GLU A 277 -30.87 13.50 0.34
C GLU A 277 -29.73 12.77 1.07
N GLU A 278 -29.10 11.79 0.43
CA GLU A 278 -27.93 11.09 1.00
C GLU A 278 -26.73 12.01 1.14
N VAL A 279 -26.45 12.84 0.12
CA VAL A 279 -25.39 13.85 0.18
C VAL A 279 -25.65 14.81 1.33
N MET A 280 -26.90 15.27 1.51
CA MET A 280 -27.26 16.11 2.65
C MET A 280 -27.07 15.41 3.98
N SER A 281 -27.47 14.15 4.10
CA SER A 281 -27.27 13.37 5.32
C SER A 281 -25.79 13.26 5.70
N ILE A 282 -24.91 13.04 4.70
CA ILE A 282 -23.46 13.01 4.90
C ILE A 282 -22.94 14.38 5.35
N LEU A 283 -23.32 15.46 4.66
CA LEU A 283 -22.91 16.83 5.01
C LEU A 283 -23.37 17.24 6.41
N GLU A 284 -24.59 16.88 6.80
CA GLU A 284 -25.07 17.09 8.16
C GLU A 284 -24.29 16.25 9.16
N GLY A 285 -24.00 14.98 8.86
CA GLY A 285 -23.17 14.11 9.69
C GLY A 285 -21.80 14.70 9.97
N ILE A 286 -21.11 15.17 8.93
CA ILE A 286 -19.80 15.83 9.02
C ILE A 286 -19.87 17.10 9.90
N ASN A 287 -20.94 17.89 9.79
CA ASN A 287 -21.10 19.14 10.52
C ASN A 287 -21.69 18.97 11.94
N ARG A 288 -22.20 17.79 12.30
CA ARG A 288 -22.69 17.49 13.66
C ARG A 288 -21.56 17.27 14.66
N GLY A 289 -20.40 16.77 14.21
CA GLY A 289 -19.18 16.68 15.04
C GLY A 289 -18.64 18.09 15.30
N HIS A 290 -18.61 18.53 16.55
CA HIS A 290 -18.16 19.88 16.85
C HIS A 290 -16.71 20.05 16.38
N ARG A 291 -16.47 20.96 15.43
CA ARG A 291 -15.16 21.31 14.83
C ARG A 291 -14.57 20.33 13.79
N GLU A 292 -15.06 19.10 13.67
CA GLU A 292 -14.56 18.16 12.65
C GLU A 292 -14.92 18.61 11.24
N GLY A 293 -16.18 19.00 11.02
CA GLY A 293 -16.64 19.54 9.75
C GLY A 293 -15.98 20.87 9.34
N ASP A 294 -15.30 21.54 10.28
CA ASP A 294 -14.56 22.77 10.03
C ASP A 294 -13.12 22.57 9.57
N LEU A 295 -12.62 21.33 9.59
CA LEU A 295 -11.25 21.03 9.20
C LEU A 295 -11.06 21.26 7.70
N ASP A 296 -9.95 21.91 7.36
CA ASP A 296 -9.55 22.14 5.98
C ASP A 296 -8.50 21.11 5.54
N LEU A 297 -8.22 21.08 4.25
CA LEU A 297 -7.22 20.19 3.67
C LEU A 297 -5.81 20.44 4.26
N LEU A 298 -5.48 21.67 4.67
CA LEU A 298 -4.17 22.01 5.27
C LEU A 298 -3.95 21.34 6.62
N HIS A 299 -5.00 21.06 7.38
CA HIS A 299 -4.91 20.25 8.60
C HIS A 299 -4.25 18.89 8.31
N TYR A 300 -4.55 18.26 7.19
CA TYR A 300 -3.97 16.96 6.86
C TYR A 300 -2.63 17.10 6.13
N THR A 301 -2.59 17.91 5.07
CA THR A 301 -1.43 17.95 4.17
C THR A 301 -0.19 18.47 4.87
N LYS A 302 -0.31 19.45 5.77
CA LYS A 302 0.84 19.90 6.57
C LYS A 302 1.49 18.77 7.34
N ARG A 303 0.73 17.77 7.81
CA ARG A 303 1.20 16.63 8.61
C ARG A 303 1.72 15.48 7.76
N ILE A 304 1.02 15.19 6.66
CA ILE A 304 1.43 14.19 5.66
C ILE A 304 2.75 14.63 4.99
N ASP A 305 2.94 15.94 4.78
CA ASP A 305 4.14 16.49 4.13
C ASP A 305 5.28 16.77 5.12
N LEU A 306 5.07 16.66 6.45
CA LEU A 306 6.15 16.85 7.44
C LEU A 306 7.37 15.97 7.15
N LEU A 307 7.16 14.82 6.50
CA LEU A 307 8.21 13.88 6.11
C LEU A 307 9.11 14.41 4.98
N GLU A 308 8.68 15.40 4.20
CA GLU A 308 9.50 16.00 3.12
C GLU A 308 10.58 16.95 3.65
N ASN A 309 10.37 17.51 4.85
CA ASN A 309 11.34 18.36 5.52
C ASN A 309 12.39 17.57 6.32
N ILE A 310 12.20 16.25 6.46
CA ILE A 310 13.22 15.32 6.96
C ILE A 310 14.14 15.01 5.77
N LYS A 311 14.86 16.02 5.27
CA LYS A 311 15.99 15.76 4.38
C LYS A 311 17.07 15.07 5.21
N THR A 312 17.32 13.80 4.90
CA THR A 312 18.50 13.04 5.35
C THR A 312 19.79 13.69 4.90
#